data_AF-A0A536Y484-F1
#
_entry.id   AF-A0A536Y484-F1
#
_cell.length_a   1.000
_cell.length_b   1.000
_cell.length_c   1.000
_cell.angle_alpha   90.00
_cell.angle_beta   90.00
_cell.angle_gamma   90.00
#
_symmetry.space_group_name_H-M   'P 1'
#
loop_
_entity.id
_entity.type
_entity.pdbx_description
1 polymer ?
#
loop_
_entity_poly.entity_id
_entity_poly.type
_entity_poly.pdbx_seq_one_letter_code
_entity_poly.pdbx_strand_id
1 'polypeptide(L)'
;MLNKSFSLALAIVVFTLAVVFGRMGYAAYEKRAQQRNVAALVGDSTAKLREALGAKATPGLVNALDANLQAAKAPRDPELADAAELYIIGAREIARRMVGVRELERQAEASRQALTGHMARAAHRNDLWLRDAIALKKRVEAEHYELGVTLGALEQLLYTFPESEKRLQPRVDPDLLLETSFVDAARKQLKEEGYRAHDELMKVRRFVP
;
A
#
# COMPACT_ATOMS: atom_id res chain seq x y z
N MET A 1 2.11 68.69 -28.12
CA MET A 1 3.24 67.74 -28.24
C MET A 1 3.24 66.86 -27.01
N LEU A 2 2.81 65.60 -27.11
CA LEU A 2 2.91 64.66 -25.99
C LEU A 2 4.40 64.43 -25.71
N ASN A 3 4.87 64.75 -24.50
CA ASN A 3 6.27 64.63 -24.13
C ASN A 3 6.73 63.17 -24.31
N LYS A 4 7.76 62.96 -25.15
CA LYS A 4 8.39 61.65 -25.39
C LYS A 4 8.83 60.96 -24.08
N SER A 5 9.13 61.73 -23.04
CA SER A 5 9.45 61.23 -21.70
C SER A 5 8.26 60.62 -20.97
N PHE A 6 7.04 61.13 -21.16
CA PHE A 6 5.83 60.61 -20.53
C PHE A 6 5.35 59.31 -21.19
N SER A 7 5.48 59.22 -22.52
CA SER A 7 5.19 57.99 -23.27
C SER A 7 6.20 56.88 -22.97
N LEU A 8 7.48 57.21 -22.78
CA LEU A 8 8.50 56.24 -22.37
C LEU A 8 8.28 55.74 -20.93
N ALA A 9 7.95 56.64 -19.99
CA ALA A 9 7.64 56.28 -18.61
C ALA A 9 6.40 55.37 -18.51
N LEU A 10 5.36 55.66 -19.30
CA LEU A 10 4.15 54.83 -19.36
C LEU A 10 4.43 53.44 -19.93
N ALA A 11 5.26 53.35 -20.99
CA ALA A 11 5.66 52.07 -21.58
C ALA A 11 6.44 51.19 -20.60
N ILE A 12 7.34 51.78 -19.80
CA ILE A 12 8.10 51.06 -18.77
C ILE A 12 7.16 50.52 -17.68
N VAL A 13 6.20 51.33 -17.21
CA VAL A 13 5.23 50.91 -16.19
C VAL A 13 4.37 49.76 -16.69
N VAL A 14 3.85 49.84 -17.92
CA VAL A 14 3.04 48.77 -18.53
C VAL A 14 3.86 47.49 -18.71
N PHE A 15 5.11 47.60 -19.16
CA PHE A 15 5.99 46.44 -19.32
C PHE A 15 6.33 45.78 -17.98
N THR A 16 6.59 46.58 -16.94
CA THR A 16 6.88 46.08 -15.59
C THR A 16 5.65 45.37 -15.00
N LEU A 17 4.46 45.92 -15.17
CA LEU A 17 3.20 45.27 -14.76
C LEU A 17 2.97 43.97 -15.53
N ALA A 18 3.18 43.95 -16.85
CA ALA A 18 3.04 42.74 -17.66
C ALA A 18 4.02 41.63 -17.25
N VAL A 19 5.26 41.97 -16.91
CA VAL A 19 6.26 41.00 -16.40
C VAL A 19 5.85 40.46 -15.03
N VAL A 20 5.41 41.31 -14.10
CA VAL A 20 4.96 40.89 -12.76
C VAL A 20 3.71 40.01 -12.82
N PHE A 21 2.68 40.44 -13.56
CA PHE A 21 1.45 39.67 -13.73
C PHE A 21 1.67 38.40 -14.56
N GLY A 22 2.52 38.44 -15.59
CA GLY A 22 2.91 37.27 -16.36
C GLY A 22 3.61 36.22 -15.50
N ARG A 23 4.51 36.65 -14.59
CA ARG A 23 5.22 35.74 -13.68
C ARG A 23 4.30 35.16 -12.61
N MET A 24 3.38 35.95 -12.06
CA MET A 24 2.36 35.45 -11.10
C MET A 24 1.37 34.49 -11.76
N GLY A 25 0.91 34.80 -12.97
CA GLY A 25 0.02 33.92 -13.74
C GLY A 25 0.68 32.59 -14.10
N TYR A 26 1.95 32.62 -14.52
CA TYR A 26 2.72 31.42 -14.83
C TYR A 26 2.97 30.57 -13.58
N ALA A 27 3.38 31.17 -12.46
CA ALA A 27 3.57 30.46 -11.19
C ALA A 27 2.28 29.83 -10.66
N ALA A 28 1.14 30.52 -10.78
CA ALA A 28 -0.16 29.99 -10.38
C ALA A 28 -0.64 28.84 -11.29
N TYR A 29 -0.38 28.93 -12.60
CA TYR A 29 -0.67 27.86 -13.55
C TYR A 29 0.18 26.63 -13.29
N GLU A 30 1.49 26.81 -13.10
CA GLU A 30 2.44 25.73 -12.81
C GLU A 30 2.09 25.02 -11.49
N LYS A 31 1.71 25.79 -10.45
CA LYS A 31 1.23 25.24 -9.17
C LYS A 31 -0.04 24.40 -9.33
N ARG A 32 -1.03 24.86 -10.11
CA ARG A 32 -2.27 24.10 -10.36
C ARG A 32 -2.01 22.84 -11.17
N ALA A 33 -1.13 22.88 -12.16
CA ALA A 33 -0.74 21.70 -12.92
C ALA A 33 -0.04 20.66 -12.03
N GLN A 34 0.83 21.11 -11.12
CA GLN A 34 1.52 20.24 -10.16
C GLN A 34 0.57 19.61 -9.14
N GLN A 35 -0.34 20.39 -8.57
CA GLN A 35 -1.35 19.87 -7.64
C GLN A 35 -2.22 18.79 -8.30
N ARG A 36 -2.59 18.96 -9.58
CA ARG A 36 -3.32 17.96 -10.35
C ARG A 36 -2.50 16.68 -10.56
N ASN A 37 -1.21 16.81 -10.87
CA ASN A 37 -0.33 15.66 -11.04
C ASN A 37 -0.18 14.87 -9.73
N VAL A 38 0.05 15.54 -8.60
CA VAL A 38 0.14 14.87 -7.30
C VAL A 38 -1.20 14.22 -6.92
N ALA A 39 -2.32 14.92 -7.11
CA ALA A 39 -3.65 14.37 -6.88
C ALA A 39 -3.92 13.13 -7.75
N ALA A 40 -3.47 13.14 -9.01
CA ALA A 40 -3.59 11.99 -9.90
C ALA A 40 -2.75 10.80 -9.40
N LEU A 41 -1.51 11.04 -8.95
CA LEU A 41 -0.66 9.99 -8.36
C LEU A 41 -1.24 9.42 -7.08
N VAL A 42 -1.79 10.26 -6.20
CA VAL A 42 -2.48 9.83 -4.98
C VAL A 42 -3.69 8.99 -5.33
N GLY A 43 -4.60 9.49 -6.18
CA GLY A 43 -5.82 8.77 -6.56
C GLY A 43 -5.54 7.43 -7.25
N ASP A 44 -4.54 7.39 -8.13
CA ASP A 44 -4.10 6.16 -8.79
C ASP A 44 -3.47 5.16 -7.78
N SER A 45 -2.71 5.65 -6.81
CA SER A 45 -2.15 4.83 -5.73
C SER A 45 -3.24 4.29 -4.81
N THR A 46 -4.26 5.10 -4.49
CA THR A 46 -5.45 4.70 -3.72
C THR A 46 -6.22 3.61 -4.45
N ALA A 47 -6.43 3.74 -5.76
CA ALA A 47 -7.11 2.73 -6.56
C ALA A 47 -6.36 1.38 -6.55
N LYS A 48 -5.03 1.42 -6.71
CA LYS A 48 -4.18 0.23 -6.63
C LYS A 48 -4.16 -0.40 -5.24
N LEU A 49 -4.16 0.42 -4.20
CA LEU A 49 -4.25 -0.06 -2.82
C LEU A 49 -5.61 -0.74 -2.56
N ARG A 50 -6.71 -0.15 -3.04
CA ARG A 50 -8.05 -0.76 -2.99
C ARG A 50 -8.07 -2.11 -3.69
N GLU A 51 -7.43 -2.22 -4.86
CA GLU A 51 -7.29 -3.48 -5.59
C GLU A 51 -6.46 -4.53 -4.81
N ALA A 52 -5.35 -4.10 -4.20
CA ALA A 52 -4.50 -4.98 -3.39
C ALA A 52 -5.28 -5.57 -2.20
N LEU A 53 -6.05 -4.73 -1.51
CA LEU A 53 -6.89 -5.11 -0.37
C LEU A 53 -8.09 -5.98 -0.79
N GLY A 54 -8.71 -5.71 -1.94
CA GLY A 54 -9.88 -6.43 -2.46
C GLY A 54 -9.61 -7.78 -3.12
N ALA A 55 -8.63 -8.55 -2.65
CA ALA A 55 -8.27 -9.88 -3.18
C ALA A 55 -7.49 -9.90 -4.53
N LYS A 56 -6.89 -8.79 -4.98
CA LYS A 56 -6.02 -8.75 -6.19
C LYS A 56 -4.57 -8.24 -6.02
N ALA A 57 -3.99 -8.27 -4.82
CA ALA A 57 -2.56 -8.01 -4.62
C ALA A 57 -1.68 -8.91 -5.51
N THR A 58 -0.87 -8.25 -6.34
CA THR A 58 0.10 -8.86 -7.23
C THR A 58 1.41 -8.07 -7.19
N PRO A 59 2.55 -8.69 -7.55
CA PRO A 59 3.81 -7.96 -7.71
C PRO A 59 3.70 -6.79 -8.70
N GLY A 60 2.84 -6.91 -9.73
CA GLY A 60 2.57 -5.85 -10.69
C GLY A 60 2.01 -4.57 -10.05
N LEU A 61 1.11 -4.70 -9.07
CA LEU A 61 0.58 -3.55 -8.33
C LEU A 61 1.66 -2.86 -7.48
N VAL A 62 2.54 -3.64 -6.85
CA VAL A 62 3.66 -3.10 -6.06
C VAL A 62 4.60 -2.30 -6.96
N ASN A 63 4.98 -2.86 -8.11
CA ASN A 63 5.83 -2.17 -9.08
C ASN A 63 5.19 -0.87 -9.60
N ALA A 64 3.88 -0.87 -9.80
CA ALA A 64 3.19 0.33 -10.26
C ALA A 64 3.07 1.40 -9.15
N LEU A 65 2.93 1.01 -7.89
CA LEU A 65 3.05 1.92 -6.74
C LEU A 65 4.47 2.47 -6.58
N ASP A 66 5.51 1.66 -6.84
CA ASP A 66 6.89 2.14 -6.89
C ASP A 66 7.12 3.15 -8.01
N ALA A 67 6.51 2.94 -9.19
CA ALA A 67 6.56 3.92 -10.28
C ALA A 67 5.90 5.25 -9.88
N ASN A 68 4.74 5.20 -9.21
CA ASN A 68 4.07 6.39 -8.68
C ASN A 68 4.92 7.10 -7.63
N LEU A 69 5.61 6.34 -6.77
CA LEU A 69 6.52 6.88 -5.78
C LEU A 69 7.70 7.61 -6.43
N GLN A 70 8.29 7.03 -7.48
CA GLN A 70 9.36 7.70 -8.22
C GLN A 70 8.86 8.95 -8.94
N ALA A 71 7.65 8.92 -9.50
CA ALA A 71 7.04 10.10 -10.11
C ALA A 71 6.71 11.21 -9.10
N ALA A 72 6.45 10.85 -7.84
CA ALA A 72 6.22 11.79 -6.75
C ALA A 72 7.52 12.45 -6.23
N LYS A 73 8.70 11.84 -6.49
CA LYS A 73 10.02 12.38 -6.14
C LYS A 73 10.45 13.48 -7.12
N ALA A 74 9.77 14.62 -7.10
CA ALA A 74 10.22 15.83 -7.78
C ALA A 74 9.93 17.08 -6.91
N PRO A 75 10.94 17.90 -6.58
CA PRO A 75 10.71 19.06 -5.72
C PRO A 75 10.15 20.24 -6.52
N ARG A 76 9.02 20.82 -6.05
CA ARG A 76 8.55 22.20 -6.34
C ARG A 76 7.44 22.68 -5.37
N ASP A 77 6.71 21.77 -4.72
CA ASP A 77 5.95 22.04 -3.49
C ASP A 77 6.30 20.95 -2.45
N PRO A 78 7.28 21.20 -1.56
CA PRO A 78 7.86 20.16 -0.72
C PRO A 78 6.84 19.56 0.25
N GLU A 79 5.92 20.34 0.79
CA GLU A 79 4.97 19.83 1.77
C GLU A 79 3.92 18.88 1.17
N LEU A 80 3.42 19.22 -0.03
CA LEU A 80 2.47 18.37 -0.75
C LEU A 80 3.16 17.10 -1.29
N ALA A 81 4.38 17.26 -1.83
CA ALA A 81 5.17 16.13 -2.30
C ALA A 81 5.52 15.16 -1.16
N ASP A 82 5.97 15.66 -0.01
CA ASP A 82 6.32 14.85 1.15
C ASP A 82 5.09 14.09 1.71
N ALA A 83 3.93 14.76 1.77
CA ALA A 83 2.69 14.13 2.21
C ALA A 83 2.23 13.02 1.25
N ALA A 84 2.32 13.27 -0.07
CA ALA A 84 2.00 12.28 -1.08
C ALA A 84 3.00 11.11 -1.08
N GLU A 85 4.29 11.39 -0.94
CA GLU A 85 5.35 10.38 -0.83
C GLU A 85 5.07 9.44 0.34
N LEU A 86 4.78 9.99 1.53
CA LEU A 86 4.49 9.18 2.73
C LEU A 86 3.27 8.27 2.53
N TYR A 87 2.21 8.79 1.88
CA TYR A 87 1.01 8.02 1.57
C TYR A 87 1.32 6.87 0.59
N ILE A 88 2.02 7.16 -0.52
CA ILE A 88 2.36 6.18 -1.54
C ILE A 88 3.32 5.11 -0.97
N ILE A 89 4.25 5.48 -0.08
CA ILE A 89 5.09 4.54 0.65
C ILE A 89 4.24 3.58 1.49
N GLY A 90 3.28 4.11 2.25
CA GLY A 90 2.35 3.29 3.03
C GLY A 90 1.54 2.33 2.15
N ALA A 91 1.00 2.85 1.05
CA ALA A 91 0.22 2.05 0.09
C ALA A 91 1.05 0.92 -0.53
N ARG A 92 2.28 1.21 -0.95
CA ARG A 92 3.21 0.19 -1.46
C ARG A 92 3.53 -0.87 -0.42
N GLU A 93 3.83 -0.47 0.82
CA GLU A 93 4.19 -1.43 1.87
C GLU A 93 3.00 -2.34 2.22
N ILE A 94 1.78 -1.80 2.27
CA ILE A 94 0.55 -2.59 2.43
C ILE A 94 0.40 -3.57 1.26
N ALA A 95 0.52 -3.10 0.01
CA ALA A 95 0.40 -3.96 -1.17
C ALA A 95 1.47 -5.07 -1.19
N ARG A 96 2.71 -4.75 -0.83
CA ARG A 96 3.82 -5.71 -0.73
C ARG A 96 3.56 -6.78 0.31
N ARG A 97 3.08 -6.39 1.50
CA ARG A 97 2.71 -7.33 2.56
C ARG A 97 1.52 -8.20 2.16
N MET A 98 0.54 -7.65 1.47
CA MET A 98 -0.58 -8.42 0.90
C MET A 98 -0.11 -9.50 -0.09
N VAL A 99 0.90 -9.20 -0.91
CA VAL A 99 1.52 -10.23 -1.78
C VAL A 99 2.18 -11.31 -0.94
N GLY A 100 2.93 -10.94 0.10
CA GLY A 100 3.57 -11.88 1.02
C GLY A 100 2.57 -12.77 1.76
N VAL A 101 1.47 -12.20 2.26
CA VAL A 101 0.38 -12.94 2.92
C VAL A 101 -0.17 -14.04 2.01
N ARG A 102 -0.48 -13.74 0.75
CA ARG A 102 -1.00 -14.75 -0.19
C ARG A 102 -0.06 -15.89 -0.44
N GLU A 103 1.21 -15.57 -0.55
CA GLU A 103 2.23 -16.58 -0.75
C GLU A 103 2.32 -17.49 0.48
N LEU A 104 2.27 -16.92 1.68
CA LEU A 104 2.22 -17.69 2.94
C LEU A 104 0.93 -18.51 3.07
N GLU A 105 -0.23 -17.98 2.67
CA GLU A 105 -1.49 -18.72 2.65
C GLU A 105 -1.39 -19.97 1.74
N ARG A 106 -0.84 -19.79 0.55
CA ARG A 106 -0.63 -20.89 -0.40
C ARG A 106 0.34 -21.93 0.15
N GLN A 107 1.42 -21.50 0.81
CA GLN A 107 2.39 -22.40 1.44
C GLN A 107 1.75 -23.19 2.59
N ALA A 108 1.09 -22.49 3.52
CA ALA A 108 0.40 -23.07 4.67
C ALA A 108 -0.68 -24.09 4.25
N GLU A 109 -1.41 -23.79 3.17
CA GLU A 109 -2.38 -24.75 2.61
C GLU A 109 -1.69 -25.98 1.99
N ALA A 110 -0.61 -25.77 1.23
CA ALA A 110 0.14 -26.85 0.60
C ALA A 110 0.79 -27.78 1.63
N SER A 111 1.36 -27.25 2.72
CA SER A 111 1.93 -28.08 3.78
C SER A 111 0.85 -28.84 4.54
N ARG A 112 -0.32 -28.23 4.77
CA ARG A 112 -1.48 -28.91 5.37
C ARG A 112 -1.92 -30.09 4.52
N GLN A 113 -2.08 -29.90 3.22
CA GLN A 113 -2.44 -30.97 2.29
C GLN A 113 -1.38 -32.07 2.24
N ALA A 114 -0.10 -31.71 2.28
CA ALA A 114 1.00 -32.68 2.34
C ALA A 114 0.93 -33.54 3.60
N LEU A 115 0.69 -32.92 4.77
CA LEU A 115 0.50 -33.65 6.03
C LEU A 115 -0.71 -34.57 5.97
N THR A 116 -1.88 -34.07 5.57
CA THR A 116 -3.10 -34.89 5.45
C THR A 116 -2.90 -36.05 4.48
N GLY A 117 -2.26 -35.81 3.33
CA GLY A 117 -1.94 -36.84 2.36
C GLY A 117 -0.96 -37.90 2.89
N HIS A 118 0.05 -37.49 3.67
CA HIS A 118 0.98 -38.40 4.33
C HIS A 118 0.30 -39.28 5.38
N MET A 119 -0.60 -38.68 6.17
CA MET A 119 -1.39 -39.40 7.18
C MET A 119 -2.35 -40.42 6.55
N ALA A 120 -2.89 -40.14 5.36
CA ALA A 120 -3.80 -41.03 4.66
C ALA A 120 -3.12 -42.28 4.05
N ARG A 121 -1.84 -42.21 3.67
CA ARG A 121 -1.10 -43.30 2.98
C ARG A 121 -0.56 -44.39 3.91
N ALA A 122 -1.29 -44.71 4.98
CA ALA A 122 -0.85 -45.46 6.15
C ALA A 122 -0.55 -46.98 5.96
N ALA A 123 -0.08 -47.42 4.79
CA ALA A 123 0.13 -48.85 4.52
C ALA A 123 1.11 -49.51 5.51
N HIS A 124 2.15 -48.79 5.97
CA HIS A 124 3.05 -49.24 7.05
C HIS A 124 3.56 -48.05 7.88
N ARG A 125 2.95 -47.80 9.04
CA ARG A 125 3.38 -46.76 10.00
C ARG A 125 4.64 -47.24 10.75
N ASN A 126 5.80 -47.06 10.12
CA ASN A 126 7.11 -47.37 10.68
C ASN A 126 7.82 -46.11 11.19
N ASP A 127 9.03 -46.27 11.75
CA ASP A 127 9.81 -45.15 12.29
C ASP A 127 10.12 -44.07 11.24
N LEU A 128 10.30 -44.45 9.97
CA LEU A 128 10.53 -43.49 8.88
C LEU A 128 9.26 -42.66 8.62
N TRP A 129 8.10 -43.32 8.55
CA TRP A 129 6.81 -42.68 8.40
C TRP A 129 6.54 -41.69 9.54
N LEU A 130 6.87 -42.06 10.79
CA LEU A 130 6.71 -41.20 11.96
C LEU A 130 7.63 -39.97 11.88
N ARG A 131 8.89 -40.15 11.48
CA ARG A 131 9.83 -39.03 11.28
C ARG A 131 9.33 -38.04 10.23
N ASP A 132 8.82 -38.55 9.10
CA ASP A 132 8.27 -37.73 8.03
C ASP A 132 7.00 -36.99 8.48
N ALA A 133 6.13 -37.65 9.24
CA ALA A 133 4.94 -37.04 9.82
C ALA A 133 5.30 -35.89 10.79
N ILE A 134 6.31 -36.09 11.64
CA ILE A 134 6.81 -35.05 12.55
C ILE A 134 7.41 -33.88 11.77
N ALA A 135 8.17 -34.14 10.70
CA ALA A 135 8.77 -33.10 9.86
C ALA A 135 7.69 -32.27 9.15
N LEU A 136 6.68 -32.93 8.58
CA LEU A 136 5.54 -32.26 7.95
C LEU A 136 4.73 -31.45 8.95
N LYS A 137 4.45 -31.99 10.14
CA LYS A 137 3.78 -31.27 11.23
C LYS A 137 4.54 -29.99 11.60
N LYS A 138 5.85 -30.07 11.82
CA LYS A 138 6.69 -28.90 12.13
C LYS A 138 6.63 -27.84 11.03
N ARG A 139 6.60 -28.26 9.76
CA ARG A 139 6.46 -27.34 8.62
C ARG A 139 5.12 -26.62 8.64
N VAL A 140 4.02 -27.35 8.82
CA VAL A 140 2.67 -26.77 8.92
C VAL A 140 2.59 -25.77 10.07
N GLU A 141 3.16 -26.11 11.24
CA GLU A 141 3.20 -25.21 12.40
C GLU A 141 3.99 -23.93 12.13
N ALA A 142 5.16 -24.04 11.49
CA ALA A 142 5.99 -22.89 11.15
C ALA A 142 5.28 -21.95 10.17
N GLU A 143 4.69 -22.49 9.11
CA GLU A 143 4.04 -21.70 8.06
C GLU A 143 2.76 -21.01 8.56
N HIS A 144 1.93 -21.68 9.37
CA HIS A 144 0.75 -21.05 9.98
C HIS A 144 1.13 -19.99 11.03
N TYR A 145 2.21 -20.21 11.78
CA TYR A 145 2.72 -19.22 12.71
C TYR A 145 3.22 -17.96 11.98
N GLU A 146 4.03 -18.13 10.93
CA GLU A 146 4.53 -17.02 10.12
C GLU A 146 3.40 -16.25 9.42
N LEU A 147 2.40 -16.98 8.90
CA LEU A 147 1.18 -16.37 8.35
C LEU A 147 0.47 -15.51 9.38
N GLY A 148 0.24 -16.03 10.59
CA GLY A 148 -0.42 -15.29 11.68
C GLY A 148 0.34 -14.03 12.10
N VAL A 149 1.67 -14.11 12.21
CA VAL A 149 2.53 -12.94 12.51
C VAL A 149 2.42 -11.88 11.42
N THR A 150 2.47 -12.30 10.15
CA THR A 150 2.42 -11.40 9.01
C THR A 150 1.07 -10.71 8.88
N LEU A 151 -0.03 -11.44 9.08
CA LEU A 151 -1.40 -10.90 9.12
C LEU A 151 -1.56 -9.87 10.24
N GLY A 152 -1.06 -10.16 11.44
CA GLY A 152 -1.07 -9.21 12.56
C GLY A 152 -0.27 -7.95 12.27
N ALA A 153 0.91 -8.07 11.66
CA ALA A 153 1.72 -6.91 11.29
C ALA A 153 1.06 -6.06 10.19
N LEU A 154 0.35 -6.69 9.25
CA LEU A 154 -0.41 -5.99 8.22
C LEU A 154 -1.65 -5.27 8.79
N GLU A 155 -2.35 -5.90 9.74
CA GLU A 155 -3.47 -5.26 10.45
C GLU A 155 -3.01 -4.01 11.20
N GLN A 156 -1.87 -4.09 11.91
CA GLN A 156 -1.28 -2.94 12.59
C GLN A 156 -0.86 -1.85 11.60
N LEU A 157 -0.33 -2.21 10.43
CA LEU A 157 0.03 -1.25 9.40
C LEU A 157 -1.21 -0.48 8.90
N LEU A 158 -2.30 -1.21 8.62
CA LEU A 158 -3.58 -0.61 8.23
C LEU A 158 -4.20 0.24 9.34
N TYR A 159 -4.00 -0.10 10.61
CA TYR A 159 -4.44 0.72 11.72
C TYR A 159 -3.74 2.09 11.75
N THR A 160 -2.44 2.12 11.45
CA THR A 160 -1.65 3.37 11.45
C THR A 160 -1.74 4.16 10.13
N PHE A 161 -2.19 3.53 9.06
CA PHE A 161 -2.22 4.13 7.72
C PHE A 161 -3.04 5.44 7.60
N PRO A 162 -4.22 5.59 8.24
CA PRO A 162 -4.98 6.83 8.22
C PRO A 162 -4.21 8.07 8.73
N GLU A 163 -3.15 7.90 9.52
CA GLU A 163 -2.30 9.02 9.93
C GLU A 163 -1.56 9.67 8.75
N SER A 164 -1.25 8.89 7.71
CA SER A 164 -0.68 9.41 6.47
C SER A 164 -1.71 10.22 5.65
N GLU A 165 -2.98 9.79 5.68
CA GLU A 165 -4.09 10.47 4.99
C GLU A 165 -4.41 11.83 5.59
N LYS A 166 -4.36 11.97 6.92
CA LYS A 166 -4.59 13.25 7.60
C LYS A 166 -3.70 14.39 7.09
N ARG A 167 -2.48 14.07 6.64
CA ARG A 167 -1.54 15.06 6.08
C ARG A 167 -1.92 15.49 4.66
N LEU A 168 -2.63 14.63 3.94
CA LEU A 168 -3.11 14.87 2.58
C LEU A 168 -4.50 15.50 2.54
N GLN A 169 -5.40 15.18 3.48
CA GLN A 169 -6.79 15.67 3.52
C GLN A 169 -6.95 17.19 3.27
N PRO A 170 -6.11 18.09 3.84
CA PRO A 170 -6.26 19.53 3.59
C PRO A 170 -5.84 19.98 2.17
N ARG A 171 -5.20 19.09 1.39
CA ARG A 171 -4.48 19.42 0.15
C ARG A 171 -5.00 18.67 -1.09
N VAL A 172 -5.75 17.59 -0.90
CA VAL A 172 -6.36 16.79 -1.99
C VAL A 172 -7.85 16.60 -1.73
N ASP A 173 -8.58 16.28 -2.79
CA ASP A 173 -9.99 15.90 -2.69
C ASP A 173 -10.13 14.63 -1.81
N PRO A 174 -10.99 14.62 -0.76
CA PRO A 174 -11.22 13.46 0.08
C PRO A 174 -11.60 12.19 -0.68
N ASP A 175 -12.26 12.30 -1.83
CA ASP A 175 -12.68 11.16 -2.66
C ASP A 175 -11.48 10.42 -3.29
N LEU A 176 -10.30 11.04 -3.30
CA LEU A 176 -9.05 10.44 -3.77
C LEU A 176 -8.34 9.61 -2.70
N LEU A 177 -8.80 9.64 -1.45
CA LEU A 177 -8.24 8.90 -0.33
C LEU A 177 -9.03 7.61 -0.08
N LEU A 178 -8.50 6.71 0.76
CA LEU A 178 -9.24 5.50 1.11
C LEU A 178 -10.33 5.84 2.11
N GLU A 179 -11.50 5.27 1.88
CA GLU A 179 -12.61 5.38 2.82
C GLU A 179 -12.26 4.63 4.11
N THR A 180 -12.48 5.26 5.27
CA THR A 180 -12.24 4.64 6.58
C THR A 180 -13.00 3.32 6.73
N SER A 181 -14.24 3.26 6.23
CA SER A 181 -15.07 2.05 6.21
C SER A 181 -14.41 0.89 5.45
N PHE A 182 -13.71 1.19 4.35
CA PHE A 182 -13.00 0.20 3.56
C PHE A 182 -11.77 -0.32 4.31
N VAL A 183 -11.01 0.58 4.95
CA VAL A 183 -9.86 0.20 5.79
C VAL A 183 -10.31 -0.68 6.96
N ASP A 184 -11.41 -0.32 7.64
CA ASP A 184 -11.95 -1.10 8.75
C ASP A 184 -12.47 -2.48 8.29
N ALA A 185 -13.12 -2.56 7.13
CA ALA A 185 -13.53 -3.82 6.54
C ALA A 185 -12.33 -4.73 6.22
N ALA A 186 -11.29 -4.17 5.59
CA ALA A 186 -10.06 -4.91 5.30
C ALA A 186 -9.35 -5.39 6.57
N ARG A 187 -9.28 -4.56 7.61
CA ARG A 187 -8.72 -4.94 8.91
C ARG A 187 -9.52 -6.06 9.57
N LYS A 188 -10.85 -5.98 9.53
CA LYS A 188 -11.72 -7.04 10.05
C LYS A 188 -11.46 -8.36 9.34
N GLN A 189 -11.37 -8.34 8.01
CA GLN A 189 -11.07 -9.52 7.22
C GLN A 189 -9.71 -10.13 7.59
N LEU A 190 -8.65 -9.32 7.65
CA LEU A 190 -7.31 -9.79 8.01
C LEU A 190 -7.25 -10.36 9.43
N LYS A 191 -8.02 -9.79 10.36
CA LYS A 191 -8.14 -10.30 11.73
C LYS A 191 -8.84 -11.66 11.75
N GLU A 192 -9.90 -11.83 10.98
CA GLU A 192 -10.59 -13.13 10.82
C GLU A 192 -9.69 -14.18 10.18
N GLU A 193 -8.88 -13.81 9.17
CA GLU A 193 -7.85 -14.68 8.58
C GLU A 193 -6.78 -15.06 9.61
N GLY A 194 -6.33 -14.09 10.42
CA GLY A 194 -5.36 -14.34 11.49
C GLY A 194 -5.89 -15.32 12.55
N TYR A 195 -7.17 -15.20 12.93
CA TYR A 195 -7.81 -16.16 13.82
C TYR A 195 -7.90 -17.56 13.19
N ARG A 196 -8.29 -17.64 11.90
CA ARG A 196 -8.31 -18.92 11.18
C ARG A 196 -6.92 -19.57 11.15
N ALA A 197 -5.87 -18.81 10.84
CA ALA A 197 -4.49 -19.32 10.83
C ALA A 197 -4.06 -19.81 12.22
N HIS A 198 -4.42 -19.09 13.28
CA HIS A 198 -4.16 -19.49 14.66
C HIS A 198 -4.91 -20.77 15.05
N ASP A 199 -6.19 -20.88 14.70
CA ASP A 199 -6.99 -22.06 15.01
C ASP A 199 -6.45 -23.31 14.32
N GLU A 200 -6.05 -23.20 13.05
CA GLU A 200 -5.38 -24.30 12.33
C GLU A 200 -4.04 -24.67 12.99
N LEU A 201 -3.22 -23.70 13.39
CA LEU A 201 -2.00 -23.95 14.16
C LEU A 201 -2.30 -24.73 15.45
N MET A 202 -3.34 -24.35 16.19
CA MET A 202 -3.71 -25.02 17.44
C MET A 202 -4.25 -26.43 17.21
N LYS A 203 -4.98 -26.68 16.12
CA LYS A 203 -5.40 -28.04 15.71
C LYS A 203 -4.19 -28.93 15.44
N VAL A 204 -3.23 -28.43 14.66
CA VAL A 204 -2.02 -29.17 14.30
C VAL A 204 -1.16 -29.43 15.53
N ARG A 205 -1.04 -28.48 16.46
CA ARG A 205 -0.28 -28.68 17.71
C ARG A 205 -0.85 -29.78 18.60
N ARG A 206 -2.18 -29.90 18.66
CA ARG A 206 -2.88 -30.94 19.42
C ARG A 206 -2.83 -32.31 18.77
N PHE A 207 -2.48 -32.37 17.48
CA PHE A 207 -2.32 -33.62 16.76
C PHE A 207 -1.10 -34.40 17.29
N VAL A 208 -1.29 -35.66 17.66
CA VAL A 208 -0.21 -36.60 18.00
C VAL A 208 -0.08 -37.57 16.81
N PRO A 209 1.07 -37.60 16.10
CA PRO A 209 1.28 -38.49 14.96
C PRO A 209 1.38 -39.97 15.36
#